data_AF-F7JM49-F1
#
_entry.id   AF-F7JM49-F1
#
_cell.length_a   1.000
_cell.length_b   1.000
_cell.length_c   1.000
_cell.angle_alpha   90.00
_cell.angle_beta   90.00
_cell.angle_gamma   90.00
#
_symmetry.space_group_name_H-M   'P 1'
#
loop_
_entity.id
_entity.type
_entity.pdbx_description
1 polymer ?
#
loop_
_entity_poly.entity_id
_entity_poly.type
_entity_poly.pdbx_seq_one_letter_code
_entity_poly.pdbx_strand_id
1 'polypeptide(L)'
;MKNYSQQIGWSCAWLINLWARLGDGTKANYYYEELLRESVYDNLFDLHPPLGETDGEREVFQIDGNFGSASAVAEMLLESEEGKITILPAVPESWKTGSIKGLLAVGNIRVDLSWKDGKPERISLFSENSQNVEIVYKGKRIGGFVELKKEEQQILDLCSMVIQ
;
A
#
# COMPACT_ATOMS: atom_id res chain seq x y z
N MET A 1 -21.22 -18.86 18.49
CA MET A 1 -20.66 -18.97 17.13
C MET A 1 -20.33 -17.56 16.68
N LYS A 2 -19.07 -17.27 16.32
CA LYS A 2 -18.76 -15.98 15.68
C LYS A 2 -19.50 -15.96 14.34
N ASN A 3 -20.28 -14.92 14.08
CA ASN A 3 -20.84 -14.70 12.75
C ASN A 3 -19.70 -14.20 11.87
N TYR A 4 -19.09 -15.08 11.09
CA TYR A 4 -18.10 -14.69 10.10
C TYR A 4 -18.81 -13.84 9.03
N SER A 5 -18.44 -12.57 8.94
CA SER A 5 -18.85 -11.71 7.82
C SER A 5 -18.17 -12.21 6.54
N GLN A 6 -18.69 -11.89 5.36
CA GLN A 6 -18.10 -12.28 4.05
C GLN A 6 -16.74 -11.60 3.75
N GLN A 7 -16.05 -11.08 4.77
CA GLN A 7 -14.86 -10.25 4.71
C GLN A 7 -13.77 -10.94 5.53
N ILE A 8 -13.35 -12.12 5.07
CA ILE A 8 -12.45 -13.04 5.78
C ILE A 8 -11.26 -13.34 4.87
N GLY A 9 -10.08 -13.44 5.47
CA GLY A 9 -8.81 -13.71 4.80
C GLY A 9 -8.66 -13.02 3.44
N TRP A 10 -8.63 -13.81 2.36
CA TRP A 10 -8.49 -13.31 0.98
C TRP A 10 -9.51 -12.23 0.58
N SER A 11 -10.78 -12.35 0.96
CA SER A 11 -11.82 -11.41 0.51
C SER A 11 -11.66 -10.07 1.20
N CYS A 12 -11.24 -10.08 2.47
CA CYS A 12 -10.85 -8.90 3.20
C CYS A 12 -9.59 -8.26 2.58
N ALA A 13 -8.54 -9.05 2.33
CA ALA A 13 -7.33 -8.57 1.68
C ALA A 13 -7.59 -7.91 0.31
N TRP A 14 -8.52 -8.47 -0.46
CA TRP A 14 -8.94 -7.89 -1.74
C TRP A 14 -9.64 -6.55 -1.56
N LEU A 15 -10.56 -6.43 -0.59
CA LEU A 15 -11.22 -5.16 -0.27
C LEU A 15 -10.22 -4.07 0.12
N ILE A 16 -9.17 -4.40 0.89
CA ILE A 16 -8.14 -3.41 1.25
C ILE A 16 -7.46 -2.86 -0.01
N ASN A 17 -7.05 -3.73 -0.95
CA ASN A 17 -6.44 -3.29 -2.21
C ASN A 17 -7.40 -2.43 -3.04
N LEU A 18 -8.69 -2.78 -3.11
CA LEU A 18 -9.70 -2.00 -3.82
C LEU A 18 -9.86 -0.59 -3.23
N TRP A 19 -9.93 -0.48 -1.90
CA TRP A 19 -10.01 0.82 -1.23
C TRP A 19 -8.73 1.64 -1.36
N ALA A 20 -7.56 0.98 -1.34
CA ALA A 20 -6.29 1.64 -1.61
C ALA A 20 -6.29 2.27 -3.01
N ARG A 21 -6.77 1.55 -4.03
CA ARG A 21 -6.89 2.05 -5.41
C ARG A 21 -7.94 3.15 -5.58
N LEU A 22 -8.97 3.18 -4.73
CA LEU A 22 -9.93 4.29 -4.68
C LEU A 22 -9.42 5.51 -3.91
N GLY A 23 -8.23 5.44 -3.31
CA GLY A 23 -7.67 6.52 -2.49
C GLY A 23 -8.30 6.64 -1.10
N ASP A 24 -9.10 5.66 -0.66
CA ASP A 24 -9.78 5.69 0.65
C ASP A 24 -8.96 4.93 1.70
N GLY A 25 -7.97 5.62 2.26
CA GLY A 25 -7.12 5.07 3.32
C GLY A 25 -7.86 4.76 4.63
N THR A 26 -9.03 5.37 4.85
CA THR A 26 -9.84 5.11 6.05
C THR A 26 -10.50 3.73 5.93
N LYS A 27 -11.14 3.46 4.80
CA LYS A 27 -11.72 2.14 4.51
C LYS A 27 -10.66 1.07 4.41
N ALA A 28 -9.55 1.34 3.73
CA ALA A 28 -8.44 0.38 3.63
C ALA A 28 -7.91 -0.01 5.02
N ASN A 29 -7.66 0.95 5.91
CA ASN A 29 -7.21 0.66 7.27
C ASN A 29 -8.24 -0.10 8.11
N TYR A 30 -9.53 0.24 7.97
CA TYR A 30 -10.60 -0.50 8.64
C TYR A 30 -10.54 -2.00 8.32
N TYR A 31 -10.49 -2.35 7.02
CA TYR A 31 -10.41 -3.75 6.61
C TYR A 31 -9.09 -4.41 6.99
N TYR A 32 -7.97 -3.65 6.96
CA TYR A 32 -6.68 -4.17 7.41
C TYR A 32 -6.69 -4.54 8.90
N GLU A 33 -7.27 -3.69 9.75
CA GLU A 33 -7.45 -3.99 11.18
C GLU A 33 -8.41 -5.15 11.42
N GLU A 34 -9.49 -5.27 10.64
CA GLU A 34 -10.42 -6.39 10.73
C GLU A 34 -9.77 -7.73 10.33
N LEU A 35 -8.96 -7.73 9.26
CA LEU A 35 -8.18 -8.92 8.86
C LEU A 35 -7.27 -9.38 10.00
N LEU A 36 -6.51 -8.47 10.60
CA LEU A 36 -5.61 -8.78 11.71
C LEU A 36 -6.34 -9.20 13.00
N ARG A 37 -7.60 -8.80 13.18
CA ARG A 37 -8.41 -9.14 14.37
C ARG A 37 -9.10 -10.48 14.22
N GLU A 38 -9.62 -10.78 13.03
CA GLU A 38 -10.57 -11.88 12.83
C GLU A 38 -10.07 -12.97 11.89
N SER A 39 -9.04 -12.72 11.06
CA SER A 39 -8.59 -13.63 10.00
C SER A 39 -7.11 -14.01 10.13
N VAL A 40 -6.56 -14.05 11.34
CA VAL A 40 -5.21 -14.58 11.57
C VAL A 40 -5.15 -15.52 12.76
N TYR A 41 -4.30 -16.53 12.69
CA TYR A 41 -3.86 -17.33 13.84
C TYR A 41 -2.88 -16.53 14.72
N ASP A 42 -2.58 -17.04 15.92
CA ASP A 42 -1.56 -16.46 16.82
C ASP A 42 -0.17 -16.36 16.18
N ASN A 43 0.13 -17.19 15.18
CA ASN A 43 1.36 -17.14 14.40
C ASN A 43 1.28 -16.23 13.16
N LEU A 44 0.21 -15.44 13.05
CA LEU A 44 -0.09 -14.49 11.95
C LEU A 44 -0.37 -15.12 10.59
N PHE A 45 -0.51 -16.45 10.51
CA PHE A 45 -1.00 -17.06 9.28
C PHE A 45 -2.46 -16.71 9.07
N ASP A 46 -2.80 -16.42 7.82
CA ASP A 46 -4.16 -16.06 7.45
C ASP A 46 -5.11 -17.25 7.62
N LEU A 47 -6.25 -16.95 8.22
CA LEU A 47 -7.21 -17.90 8.74
C LEU A 47 -8.49 -17.76 7.93
N HIS A 48 -8.82 -18.83 7.21
CA HIS A 48 -10.12 -18.99 6.60
C HIS A 48 -11.03 -19.74 7.58
N PRO A 49 -12.12 -19.12 8.07
CA PRO A 49 -13.03 -19.77 9.00
C PRO A 49 -13.84 -20.89 8.34
N PRO A 50 -14.49 -21.76 9.13
CA PRO A 50 -15.44 -22.72 8.61
C PRO A 50 -16.66 -21.99 8.01
N LEU A 51 -17.09 -22.40 6.82
CA LEU A 51 -18.24 -21.84 6.11
C LEU A 51 -19.58 -22.47 6.53
N GLY A 52 -19.54 -23.56 7.31
CA GLY A 52 -20.72 -24.29 7.73
C GLY A 52 -21.34 -25.12 6.60
N GLU A 53 -20.56 -25.43 5.56
CA GLU A 53 -21.01 -26.22 4.42
C GLU A 53 -21.01 -27.72 4.73
N THR A 54 -20.16 -28.15 5.68
CA THR A 54 -20.03 -29.54 6.11
C THR A 54 -19.93 -29.68 7.63
N ASP A 55 -20.51 -30.75 8.17
CA ASP A 55 -20.43 -31.06 9.60
C ASP A 55 -18.97 -31.34 10.00
N GLY A 56 -18.50 -30.64 11.04
CA GLY A 56 -17.14 -30.79 11.56
C GLY A 56 -16.07 -29.99 10.81
N GLU A 57 -16.47 -29.10 9.91
CA GLU A 57 -15.57 -28.13 9.29
C GLU A 57 -14.83 -27.31 10.35
N ARG A 58 -13.55 -27.04 10.09
CA ARG A 58 -12.68 -26.24 10.95
C ARG A 58 -12.07 -25.12 10.14
N GLU A 59 -11.56 -24.12 10.84
CA GLU A 59 -10.69 -23.13 10.26
C GLU A 59 -9.49 -23.79 9.55
N VAL A 60 -9.09 -23.20 8.42
CA VAL A 60 -7.95 -23.65 7.62
C VAL A 60 -7.04 -22.48 7.32
N PHE A 61 -5.76 -22.77 7.13
CA PHE A 61 -4.80 -21.78 6.66
C PHE A 61 -4.96 -21.57 5.15
N GLN A 62 -5.02 -20.31 4.71
CA GLN A 62 -4.90 -19.91 3.31
C GLN A 62 -3.87 -18.77 3.23
N ILE A 63 -2.90 -18.85 2.33
CA ILE A 63 -1.79 -17.87 2.30
C ILE A 63 -2.14 -16.56 1.55
N ASP A 64 -3.25 -16.56 0.82
CA ASP A 64 -3.69 -15.45 -0.01
C ASP A 64 -3.98 -14.18 0.79
N GLY A 65 -4.59 -14.25 1.98
CA GLY A 65 -4.79 -13.10 2.84
C GLY A 65 -3.47 -12.50 3.35
N ASN A 66 -2.45 -13.31 3.62
CA ASN A 66 -1.11 -12.83 3.99
C ASN A 66 -0.46 -12.04 2.84
N PHE A 67 -0.44 -12.60 1.62
CA PHE A 67 0.17 -11.91 0.47
C PHE A 67 -0.65 -10.71 0.01
N GLY A 68 -1.98 -10.84 0.00
CA GLY A 68 -2.90 -9.78 -0.36
C GLY A 68 -2.82 -8.59 0.59
N SER A 69 -2.69 -8.82 1.90
CA SER A 69 -2.53 -7.74 2.88
C SER A 69 -1.17 -7.05 2.78
N ALA A 70 -0.09 -7.79 2.51
CA ALA A 70 1.22 -7.18 2.22
C ALA A 70 1.19 -6.31 0.96
N SER A 71 0.53 -6.78 -0.11
CA SER A 71 0.26 -6.00 -1.32
C SER A 71 -0.53 -4.73 -0.99
N ALA A 72 -1.58 -4.85 -0.16
CA ALA A 72 -2.45 -3.73 0.17
C ALA A 72 -1.71 -2.61 0.94
N VAL A 73 -0.79 -2.98 1.84
CA VAL A 73 0.07 -2.00 2.53
C VAL A 73 0.95 -1.25 1.54
N ALA A 74 1.53 -1.94 0.54
CA ALA A 74 2.29 -1.29 -0.51
C ALA A 74 1.41 -0.33 -1.34
N GLU A 75 0.23 -0.78 -1.76
CA GLU A 75 -0.73 0.00 -2.56
C GLU A 75 -1.26 1.24 -1.83
N MET A 76 -1.46 1.19 -0.50
CA MET A 76 -1.84 2.36 0.29
C MET A 76 -0.76 3.45 0.29
N LEU A 77 0.51 3.06 0.14
CA LEU A 77 1.68 3.92 0.27
C LEU A 77 2.24 4.40 -1.07
N LEU A 78 2.10 3.59 -2.11
CA LEU A 78 2.65 3.84 -3.44
C LEU A 78 1.81 3.15 -4.52
N GLU A 79 1.28 3.93 -5.45
CA GLU A 79 0.72 3.42 -6.71
C GLU A 79 1.63 3.85 -7.86
N SER A 80 1.76 3.03 -8.89
CA SER A 80 2.55 3.39 -10.07
C SER A 80 2.00 2.80 -11.36
N GLU A 81 2.25 3.54 -12.44
CA GLU A 81 2.07 3.14 -13.83
C GLU A 81 3.27 3.68 -14.62
N GLU A 82 3.36 3.37 -15.91
CA GLU A 82 4.47 3.80 -16.74
C GLU A 82 4.61 5.34 -16.74
N GLY A 83 5.76 5.84 -16.28
CA GLY A 83 6.06 7.28 -16.22
C GLY A 83 5.37 8.06 -15.10
N LYS A 84 4.61 7.41 -14.19
CA LYS A 84 3.89 8.09 -13.10
C LYS A 84 3.96 7.32 -11.78
N ILE A 85 4.31 8.03 -10.72
CA ILE A 85 4.31 7.52 -9.34
C ILE A 85 3.34 8.37 -8.51
N THR A 86 2.31 7.74 -7.97
CA THR A 86 1.42 8.35 -6.99
C THR A 86 1.87 7.97 -5.58
N ILE A 87 2.24 8.97 -4.78
CA ILE A 87 2.71 8.76 -3.40
C ILE A 87 1.58 8.95 -2.40
N LEU A 88 1.57 8.12 -1.35
CA LEU A 88 0.58 8.13 -0.27
C LEU A 88 -0.88 8.20 -0.79
N PRO A 89 -1.27 7.42 -1.82
CA PRO A 89 -2.59 7.52 -2.43
C PRO A 89 -3.73 7.27 -1.42
N ALA A 90 -3.51 6.37 -0.46
CA ALA A 90 -4.50 5.96 0.52
C ALA A 90 -3.85 5.72 1.90
N VAL A 91 -2.91 6.57 2.31
CA VAL A 91 -2.30 6.44 3.64
C VAL A 91 -3.35 6.68 4.74
N PRO A 92 -3.50 5.77 5.72
CA PRO A 92 -4.42 5.95 6.84
C PRO A 92 -4.07 7.17 7.70
N GLU A 93 -5.08 7.85 8.27
CA GLU A 93 -4.84 9.00 9.17
C GLU A 93 -4.06 8.60 10.45
N SER A 94 -4.18 7.35 10.88
CA SER A 94 -3.41 6.79 12.00
C SER A 94 -1.91 6.71 11.70
N TRP A 95 -1.50 6.65 10.43
CA TRP A 95 -0.11 6.55 9.99
C TRP A 95 0.48 7.94 9.74
N LYS A 96 0.43 8.83 10.73
CA LYS A 96 0.83 10.24 10.56
C LYS A 96 2.28 10.44 10.14
N THR A 97 3.18 9.59 10.65
CA THR A 97 4.61 9.68 10.37
C THR A 97 5.15 8.30 10.09
N GLY A 98 5.97 8.17 9.05
CA GLY A 98 6.52 6.88 8.67
C GLY A 98 7.47 6.98 7.48
N SER A 99 7.99 5.82 7.08
CA SER A 99 8.84 5.69 5.90
C SER A 99 8.75 4.30 5.32
N ILE A 100 8.93 4.20 4.01
CA ILE A 100 9.16 2.95 3.27
C ILE A 100 10.53 3.00 2.60
N LYS A 101 11.11 1.81 2.39
CA LYS A 101 12.33 1.64 1.61
C LYS A 101 12.21 0.46 0.68
N GLY A 102 12.67 0.63 -0.55
CA GLY A 102 12.83 -0.47 -1.51
C GLY A 102 11.55 -0.92 -2.22
N LEU A 103 10.45 -0.17 -2.18
CA LEU A 103 9.30 -0.49 -3.03
C LEU A 103 9.69 -0.30 -4.51
N LEU A 104 9.17 -1.15 -5.37
CA LEU A 104 9.47 -1.12 -6.80
C LEU A 104 8.26 -0.59 -7.57
N ALA A 105 8.42 0.55 -8.20
CA ALA A 105 7.45 1.13 -9.11
C ALA A 105 7.65 0.62 -10.55
N VAL A 106 6.58 0.70 -11.35
CA VAL A 106 6.61 0.42 -12.80
C VAL A 106 7.74 1.22 -13.46
N GLY A 107 8.45 0.60 -14.41
CA GLY A 107 9.65 1.17 -15.04
C GLY A 107 10.97 0.77 -14.37
N ASN A 108 10.94 -0.18 -13.42
CA ASN A 108 12.12 -0.62 -12.64
C ASN A 108 12.71 0.53 -11.79
N ILE A 109 11.83 1.27 -11.10
CA ILE A 109 12.21 2.40 -10.26
C ILE A 109 12.08 1.98 -8.80
N ARG A 110 13.20 1.92 -8.07
CA ARG A 110 13.19 1.70 -6.62
C ARG A 110 12.85 3.02 -5.92
N VAL A 111 11.91 2.95 -4.98
CA VAL A 111 11.37 4.11 -4.25
C VAL A 111 11.58 3.92 -2.75
N ASP A 112 12.23 4.91 -2.14
CA ASP A 112 12.17 5.17 -0.71
C ASP A 112 11.37 6.45 -0.50
N LEU A 113 10.46 6.46 0.48
CA LEU A 113 9.58 7.59 0.76
C LEU A 113 9.45 7.77 2.27
N SER A 114 9.44 9.01 2.72
CA SER A 114 9.17 9.39 4.10
C SER A 114 8.11 10.48 4.16
N TRP A 115 7.33 10.46 5.22
CA TRP A 115 6.26 11.41 5.46
C TRP A 115 6.14 11.72 6.94
N LYS A 116 5.64 12.92 7.22
CA LYS A 116 5.43 13.43 8.56
C LYS A 116 4.16 14.27 8.60
N ASP A 117 3.41 14.14 9.68
CA ASP A 117 2.11 14.82 9.87
C ASP A 117 1.15 14.63 8.68
N GLY A 118 1.16 13.43 8.09
CA GLY A 118 0.35 13.04 6.93
C GLY A 118 0.78 13.70 5.61
N LYS A 119 2.00 14.24 5.52
CA LYS A 119 2.52 14.91 4.33
C LYS A 119 3.86 14.31 3.88
N PRO A 120 4.09 14.13 2.56
CA PRO A 120 5.38 13.71 2.04
C PRO A 120 6.49 14.68 2.48
N GLU A 121 7.60 14.11 2.93
CA GLU A 121 8.77 14.87 3.38
C GLU A 121 9.91 14.71 2.37
N ARG A 122 10.26 13.47 2.04
CA ARG A 122 11.36 13.16 1.11
C ARG A 122 11.08 11.89 0.34
N ILE A 123 11.47 11.90 -0.93
CA ILE A 123 11.49 10.73 -1.80
C ILE A 123 12.89 10.52 -2.38
N SER A 124 13.30 9.26 -2.49
CA SER A 124 14.50 8.83 -3.20
C SER A 124 14.09 7.86 -4.29
N LEU A 125 14.58 8.12 -5.50
CA LEU A 125 14.31 7.33 -6.69
C LEU A 125 15.63 6.81 -7.24
N PHE A 126 15.67 5.52 -7.56
CA PHE A 126 16.79 4.90 -8.25
C PHE A 126 16.24 4.08 -9.41
N SER A 127 16.85 4.21 -10.58
CA SER A 127 16.40 3.54 -11.81
C SER A 127 17.57 2.96 -12.56
N GLU A 128 17.43 1.75 -13.09
CA GLU A 128 18.42 1.14 -13.99
C GLU A 128 18.31 1.65 -15.45
N ASN A 129 17.30 2.48 -15.73
CA ASN A 129 17.04 3.10 -17.03
C ASN A 129 17.06 4.62 -16.91
N SER A 130 17.48 5.32 -17.96
CA SER A 130 17.20 6.75 -18.07
C SER A 130 15.75 6.96 -18.49
N GLN A 131 14.98 7.68 -17.68
CA GLN A 131 13.54 7.89 -17.92
C GLN A 131 13.03 9.13 -17.16
N ASN A 132 11.90 9.67 -17.62
CA ASN A 132 11.20 10.74 -16.91
C ASN A 132 10.03 10.18 -16.14
N VAL A 133 9.84 10.66 -14.91
CA VAL A 133 8.72 10.27 -14.07
C VAL A 133 7.99 11.48 -13.51
N GLU A 134 6.67 11.41 -13.52
CA GLU A 134 5.79 12.33 -12.83
C GLU A 134 5.53 11.85 -11.40
N ILE A 135 5.61 12.75 -10.41
CA ILE A 135 5.21 12.45 -9.04
C ILE A 135 3.86 13.12 -8.76
N VAL A 136 2.89 12.31 -8.33
CA VAL A 136 1.52 12.74 -8.02
C VAL A 136 1.26 12.56 -6.52
N TYR A 137 0.68 13.58 -5.90
CA TYR A 137 0.21 13.53 -4.52
C TYR A 137 -1.18 14.16 -4.43
N LYS A 138 -2.13 13.46 -3.79
CA LYS A 138 -3.55 13.89 -3.67
C LYS A 138 -4.17 14.32 -5.00
N GLY A 139 -3.93 13.53 -6.05
CA GLY A 139 -4.48 13.77 -7.40
C GLY A 139 -3.86 14.94 -8.16
N LYS A 140 -2.77 15.53 -7.66
CA LYS A 140 -2.05 16.62 -8.32
C LYS A 140 -0.59 16.26 -8.54
N ARG A 141 -0.06 16.65 -9.70
CA ARG A 141 1.39 16.66 -9.90
C ARG A 141 2.04 17.60 -8.90
N ILE A 142 3.09 17.15 -8.25
CA ILE A 142 3.96 18.00 -7.43
C ILE A 142 5.27 18.26 -8.18
N GLY A 143 5.59 19.53 -8.42
CA GLY A 143 6.75 19.92 -9.23
C GLY A 143 6.62 19.62 -10.73
N GLY A 144 7.78 19.46 -11.38
CA GLY A 144 7.90 19.07 -12.79
C GLY A 144 8.18 17.57 -12.95
N PHE A 145 8.42 17.13 -14.19
CA PHE A 145 8.95 15.80 -14.44
C PHE A 145 10.34 15.65 -13.81
N VAL A 146 10.58 14.51 -13.20
CA VAL A 146 11.87 14.14 -12.62
C VAL A 146 12.61 13.31 -13.66
N GLU A 147 13.75 13.82 -14.13
CA GLU A 147 14.66 13.08 -14.99
C GLU A 147 15.49 12.12 -14.12
N LEU A 148 15.23 10.83 -14.28
CA LEU A 148 16.04 9.78 -13.68
C LEU A 148 17.11 9.39 -14.69
N LYS A 149 18.38 9.48 -14.28
CA LYS A 149 19.50 8.95 -15.05
C LYS A 149 19.79 7.53 -14.62
N LYS A 150 20.19 6.70 -15.58
CA LYS A 150 20.57 5.31 -15.32
C LYS A 150 21.59 5.21 -14.18
N GLU A 151 21.29 4.34 -13.22
CA GLU A 151 22.13 4.01 -12.06
C GLU A 151 22.49 5.21 -11.16
N GLU A 152 21.72 6.30 -11.25
CA GLU A 152 21.86 7.48 -10.41
C GLU A 152 20.73 7.55 -9.39
N GLN A 153 21.07 7.87 -8.14
CA GLN A 153 20.09 8.08 -7.10
C GLN A 153 19.63 9.55 -7.11
N GLN A 154 18.36 9.77 -7.40
CA GLN A 154 17.73 11.08 -7.33
C GLN A 154 17.00 11.24 -6.00
N ILE A 155 17.31 12.31 -5.26
CA ILE A 155 16.67 12.62 -3.98
C ILE A 155 15.96 13.96 -4.10
N LEU A 156 14.70 14.02 -3.63
CA LEU A 156 13.88 15.22 -3.66
C LEU A 156 13.31 15.51 -2.27
N ASP A 157 13.41 16.77 -1.86
CA ASP A 157 12.68 17.34 -0.72
C ASP A 157 11.28 17.75 -1.19
N LEU A 158 10.26 17.10 -0.65
CA LEU A 158 8.88 17.28 -1.06
C LEU A 158 8.14 18.32 -0.20
N CYS A 159 8.70 18.76 0.93
CA CYS A 159 8.03 19.73 1.81
C CYS A 159 7.74 21.05 1.08
N SER A 160 8.64 21.48 0.20
CA SER A 160 8.48 22.70 -0.60
C SER A 160 7.50 22.55 -1.77
N MET A 161 7.27 21.32 -2.25
CA MET A 161 6.48 21.04 -3.45
C MET A 161 4.99 20.81 -3.17
N VAL A 162 4.63 20.54 -1.91
CA VAL A 162 3.26 20.23 -1.48
C VAL A 162 2.47 21.47 -1.04
N ILE A 163 3.11 22.65 -0.99
CA ILE A 163 2.51 23.91 -0.50
C ILE A 163 1.85 24.73 -1.64
N GLN A 164 2.00 24.32 -2.90
CA GLN A 164 1.39 24.96 -4.08
C GLN A 164 0.06 24.31 -4.48
#